data_AF-A0A2G2KPH9-F1
#
_entry.id   AF-A0A2G2KPH9-F1
#
_cell.length_a   1.000
_cell.length_b   1.000
_cell.length_c   1.000
_cell.angle_alpha   90.00
_cell.angle_beta   90.00
_cell.angle_gamma   90.00
#
_symmetry.space_group_name_H-M   'P 1'
#
loop_
_entity.id
_entity.type
_entity.pdbx_description
1 polymer ?
#
loop_
_entity_poly.entity_id
_entity_poly.type
_entity_poly.pdbx_seq_one_letter_code
_entity_poly.pdbx_strand_id
1 'polypeptide(L)' 'MSESSKVVKLTTKELPASCPTKDTPAWNMHPRVYIDFNDSKKSVCPYCSNQFELVSE' A
#
# COMPACT_ATOMS: atom_id res chain seq x y z
N MET A 1 -17.41 -2.71 -15.33
CA MET A 1 -16.84 -1.81 -14.32
C MET A 1 -15.52 -2.43 -13.91
N SER A 2 -14.41 -1.75 -14.19
CA SER A 2 -13.08 -2.36 -14.18
C SER A 2 -12.45 -2.26 -12.80
N GLU A 3 -12.56 -3.32 -12.01
CA GLU A 3 -11.84 -3.48 -10.75
C GLU A 3 -10.34 -3.67 -11.04
N SER A 4 -9.61 -2.57 -11.15
CA SER A 4 -8.15 -2.60 -11.18
C SER A 4 -7.64 -2.89 -9.77
N SER A 5 -7.39 -4.16 -9.50
CA SER A 5 -6.53 -4.58 -8.38
C SER A 5 -5.15 -3.92 -8.56
N LYS A 6 -4.87 -2.85 -7.80
CA LYS A 6 -3.63 -2.09 -7.91
C LYS A 6 -2.58 -2.69 -6.98
N VAL A 7 -1.49 -3.18 -7.57
CA VAL A 7 -0.30 -3.62 -6.81
C VAL A 7 0.63 -2.43 -6.63
N VAL A 8 0.81 -1.99 -5.39
CA VAL A 8 1.67 -0.86 -5.01
C VAL A 8 3.04 -1.41 -4.59
N LYS A 9 4.07 -1.13 -5.38
CA LYS A 9 5.44 -1.52 -5.07
C LYS A 9 6.10 -0.43 -4.23
N LEU A 10 6.61 -0.79 -3.07
CA LEU A 10 7.29 0.12 -2.13
C LEU A 10 8.71 -0.37 -1.88
N THR A 11 9.64 0.55 -1.66
CA THR A 11 11.01 0.19 -1.26
C THR A 11 11.20 0.41 0.24
N THR A 12 12.29 -0.12 0.81
CA THR A 12 12.64 0.14 2.21
C THR A 12 12.87 1.63 2.52
N LYS A 13 13.15 2.45 1.50
CA LYS A 13 13.25 3.91 1.59
C LYS A 13 11.89 4.60 1.80
N GLU A 14 10.80 3.94 1.45
CA GLU A 14 9.42 4.41 1.58
C GLU A 14 8.78 3.94 2.89
N LEU A 15 9.54 3.28 3.77
CA LEU A 15 9.09 2.94 5.12
C LEU A 15 9.09 4.19 6.01
N PRO A 16 8.05 4.40 6.85
CA PRO A 16 6.91 3.52 7.05
C PRO A 16 5.87 3.66 5.92
N ALA A 17 5.50 2.54 5.31
CA ALA A 17 4.54 2.52 4.24
C ALA A 17 3.16 2.94 4.74
N SER A 18 2.62 4.02 4.19
CA SER A 18 1.29 4.49 4.54
C SER A 18 0.34 4.35 3.36
N CYS A 19 -0.82 3.73 3.58
CA CYS A 19 -1.94 3.84 2.66
C CYS A 19 -2.82 5.01 3.14
N PRO A 20 -3.14 6.01 2.30
CA PRO A 20 -2.79 6.21 0.90
C PRO A 20 -1.36 6.74 0.71
N THR A 21 -0.65 6.29 -0.33
CA THR A 21 0.70 6.76 -0.67
C THR A 21 0.63 8.13 -1.35
N LYS A 22 1.75 8.86 -1.35
CA LYS A 22 1.85 10.24 -1.87
C LYS A 22 1.43 10.37 -3.35
N ASP A 23 1.60 9.31 -4.13
CA ASP A 23 1.25 9.23 -5.55
C ASP A 23 -0.16 8.67 -5.82
N THR A 24 -0.85 8.12 -4.82
CA THR A 24 -2.20 7.59 -5.03
C THR A 24 -3.22 8.66 -4.66
N PRO A 25 -4.15 9.04 -5.56
CA PRO A 25 -5.22 9.95 -5.20
C PRO A 25 -6.06 9.29 -4.11
N ALA A 26 -5.92 9.79 -2.89
CA ALA A 26 -6.72 9.42 -1.75
C ALA A 26 -8.16 9.85 -2.05
N TRP A 27 -8.97 8.94 -2.59
CA TRP A 27 -10.41 9.13 -2.46
C TRP A 27 -10.73 9.03 -0.98
N ASN A 28 -11.01 10.19 -0.40
CA ASN A 28 -11.35 10.59 0.98
C ASN A 28 -12.27 9.65 1.80
N MET A 29 -12.09 8.33 1.75
CA MET A 29 -12.99 7.34 2.35
C MET A 29 -12.31 6.44 3.39
N HIS A 30 -11.00 6.58 3.65
CA HIS A 30 -10.35 5.87 4.76
C HIS A 30 -9.27 6.73 5.45
N PRO A 31 -9.04 6.53 6.77
CA PRO A 31 -7.95 7.17 7.50
C PRO A 31 -6.59 6.63 7.04
N ARG A 32 -5.54 7.43 7.22
CA ARG A 32 -4.16 7.02 6.96
C ARG A 32 -3.79 5.86 7.89
N VAL A 33 -3.42 4.74 7.30
CA VAL A 33 -2.97 3.55 8.03
C VAL A 33 -1.55 3.19 7.60
N TYR A 34 -0.77 2.67 8.54
CA TYR A 34 0.55 2.16 8.27
C TYR A 34 0.47 0.67 7.95
N ILE A 35 1.13 0.28 6.87
CA ILE A 35 1.23 -1.09 6.40
C ILE A 35 2.55 -1.65 6.90
N ASP A 36 2.47 -2.61 7.81
CA ASP A 36 3.63 -3.36 8.29
C ASP A 36 3.94 -4.53 7.35
N PHE A 37 5.20 -4.59 6.92
CA PHE A 37 5.78 -5.71 6.18
C PHE A 37 6.74 -6.44 7.13
N ASN A 38 6.19 -7.09 8.16
CA ASN A 38 7.00 -7.66 9.25
C ASN A 38 8.03 -8.68 8.73
N ASP A 39 7.57 -9.68 7.99
CA ASP A 39 8.39 -10.79 7.44
C ASP A 39 8.08 -11.01 5.95
N SER A 40 6.80 -10.87 5.60
CA SER A 40 6.33 -10.89 4.23
C SER A 40 6.64 -9.56 3.54
N LYS A 41 7.40 -9.61 2.45
CA LYS A 41 7.54 -8.51 1.47
C LYS A 41 6.21 -8.18 0.75
N LYS A 42 5.08 -8.70 1.21
CA LYS A 42 3.75 -8.48 0.64
C LYS A 42 2.78 -8.25 1.79
N SER A 43 1.96 -7.23 1.68
CA SER A 43 0.93 -6.90 2.67
C SER A 43 -0.28 -6.34 1.95
N VAL A 44 -1.47 -6.52 2.50
CA VAL A 44 -2.72 -6.06 1.88
C VAL A 44 -3.37 -5.06 2.82
N CYS A 45 -3.81 -3.91 2.29
CA CYS A 45 -4.56 -2.96 3.10
C CYS A 45 -5.97 -3.52 3.40
N PRO A 46 -6.39 -3.58 4.67
CA PRO A 46 -7.69 -4.14 5.05
C PRO A 46 -8.88 -3.27 4.63
N TYR A 47 -8.64 -2.01 4.24
CA TYR A 47 -9.69 -1.08 3.80
C TYR A 47 -9.81 -1.03 2.28
N CYS A 48 -8.68 -0.91 1.60
CA CYS A 48 -8.65 -0.65 0.16
C CYS A 48 -8.52 -1.91 -0.67
N SER A 49 -8.26 -3.06 -0.01
CA SER A 49 -7.88 -4.33 -0.65
C SER A 49 -6.71 -4.21 -1.65
N ASN A 50 -5.96 -3.09 -1.59
CA ASN A 50 -4.79 -2.87 -2.41
C ASN A 50 -3.66 -3.75 -1.91
N GLN A 51 -2.98 -4.38 -2.85
CA GLN A 51 -1.85 -5.24 -2.55
C GLN A 51 -0.58 -4.39 -2.56
N PHE A 52 0.16 -4.42 -1.47
CA PHE A 52 1.45 -3.75 -1.35
C PHE A 52 2.57 -4.79 -1.40
N GLU A 53 3.64 -4.46 -2.11
CA GLU A 53 4.81 -5.33 -2.25
C GLU A 53 6.08 -4.53 -1.96
N LEU A 54 6.83 -4.97 -0.96
CA LEU A 54 8.12 -4.42 -0.56
C LEU A 54 9.22 -4.95 -1.50
N VAL A 55 9.59 -4.15 -2.49
CA VAL A 55 10.71 -4.39 -3.38
C VAL A 55 12.00 -3.87 -2.73
N SER A 56 12.93 -4.78 -2.43
CA SER A 56 14.30 -4.44 -2.03
C SER A 56 15.09 -4.12 -3.30
N GLU A 57 15.43 -2.84 -3.50
CA GLU A 57 16.37 -2.37 -4.55
C GLU A 57 17.80 -2.82 -4.24
#